data_AF-A0A1G0CHJ3-F1
#
_entry.id   AF-A0A1G0CHJ3-F1
#
_cell.length_a   1.000
_cell.length_b   1.000
_cell.length_c   1.000
_cell.angle_alpha   90.00
_cell.angle_beta   90.00
_cell.angle_gamma   90.00
#
_symmetry.space_group_name_H-M   'P 1'
#
loop_
_entity.id
_entity.type
_entity.pdbx_description
1 polymer ?
#
loop_
_entity_poly.entity_id
_entity_poly.type
_entity_poly.pdbx_seq_one_letter_code
_entity_poly.pdbx_strand_id
1 'polypeptide(L)'
;MTPENKKVVKIIAVSVGIILVLSVITILIIKQVQKGREEREASRISDGGDSAPSKSSSGTSGGGSSTGSFGGRTFSKAEIEKMQSYLFNMGAMAMNETIVSAIRDTGGIDGRIGTGFKTAYNEAIRIGIIHSLDELYSEAMKH
;
A
#
# COMPACT_ATOMS: atom_id res chain seq x y z
N MET A 1 5.68 -40.70 31.09
CA MET A 1 6.24 -39.66 30.19
C MET A 1 7.70 -39.44 30.54
N THR A 2 8.61 -39.61 29.60
CA THR A 2 10.06 -39.36 29.79
C THR A 2 10.35 -37.85 29.86
N PRO A 3 11.47 -37.43 30.49
CA PRO A 3 11.86 -36.02 30.58
C PRO A 3 12.02 -35.33 29.22
N GLU A 4 12.40 -36.10 28.20
CA GLU A 4 12.58 -35.62 26.83
C GLU A 4 11.24 -35.32 26.16
N ASN A 5 10.24 -36.20 26.35
CA ASN A 5 8.89 -35.98 25.83
C ASN A 5 8.22 -34.76 26.47
N LYS A 6 8.54 -34.43 27.73
CA LYS A 6 8.03 -33.20 28.40
C LYS A 6 8.59 -31.92 27.78
N LYS A 7 9.84 -31.93 27.31
CA LYS A 7 10.47 -30.78 26.64
C LYS A 7 9.86 -30.56 25.24
N VAL A 8 9.69 -31.65 24.48
CA VAL A 8 9.09 -31.59 23.14
C VAL A 8 7.65 -31.09 23.19
N VAL A 9 6.84 -31.59 24.13
CA VAL A 9 5.45 -31.14 24.31
C VAL A 9 5.37 -29.67 24.73
N LYS A 10 6.29 -29.18 25.57
CA LYS A 10 6.37 -27.75 25.92
C LYS A 10 6.68 -26.88 24.72
N ILE A 11 7.62 -27.29 23.86
CA ILE A 11 7.99 -26.53 22.66
C ILE A 11 6.82 -26.46 21.69
N ILE A 12 6.13 -27.58 21.47
CA ILE A 12 4.94 -27.64 20.61
C ILE A 12 3.80 -26.76 21.18
N ALA A 13 3.60 -26.78 22.49
CA ALA A 13 2.57 -25.94 23.12
C ALA A 13 2.88 -24.43 22.97
N VAL A 14 4.15 -24.04 23.10
CA VAL A 14 4.58 -22.64 22.93
C VAL A 14 4.45 -22.20 21.47
N SER A 15 4.84 -23.03 20.51
CA SER A 15 4.74 -22.68 19.08
C SER A 15 3.30 -22.55 18.61
N VAL A 16 2.40 -23.45 19.04
CA VAL A 16 0.96 -23.35 18.76
C VAL A 16 0.36 -22.08 19.39
N GLY A 17 0.78 -21.73 20.61
CA GLY A 17 0.35 -20.49 21.28
C GLY A 17 0.73 -19.23 20.50
N ILE A 18 1.97 -19.16 19.98
CA ILE A 18 2.45 -18.01 19.20
C ILE A 18 1.65 -17.86 17.90
N ILE A 19 1.38 -18.96 17.20
CA ILE A 19 0.60 -18.94 15.95
C ILE A 19 -0.83 -18.44 16.20
N LEU A 20 -1.46 -18.87 17.30
CA LEU A 20 -2.80 -18.40 17.68
C LEU A 20 -2.83 -16.91 18.00
N VAL A 21 -1.84 -16.41 18.75
CA VAL A 21 -1.75 -14.98 19.08
C VAL A 21 -1.55 -14.13 17.82
N LEU A 22 -0.66 -14.54 16.92
CA LEU A 22 -0.43 -13.85 15.65
C LEU A 22 -1.68 -13.85 14.75
N SER A 23 -2.44 -14.94 14.75
CA SER A 23 -3.69 -15.06 13.98
C SER A 23 -4.75 -14.08 14.50
N VAL A 24 -4.91 -13.98 15.83
CA VAL A 24 -5.87 -13.04 16.45
C VAL A 24 -5.47 -11.58 16.19
N ILE A 25 -4.18 -11.25 16.30
CA ILE A 25 -3.67 -9.89 16.01
C ILE A 25 -3.98 -9.51 14.55
N THR A 26 -3.70 -10.42 13.61
CA THR A 26 -3.97 -10.20 12.19
C THR A 26 -5.47 -9.96 11.93
N ILE A 27 -6.35 -10.75 12.55
CA ILE A 27 -7.81 -10.58 12.43
C ILE A 27 -8.28 -9.23 12.99
N LEU A 28 -7.73 -8.79 14.13
CA LEU A 28 -8.06 -7.50 14.73
C LEU A 28 -7.64 -6.33 13.84
N ILE A 29 -6.46 -6.41 13.22
CA ILE A 29 -5.99 -5.40 12.26
C ILE A 29 -6.91 -5.34 11.04
N ILE A 30 -7.26 -6.49 10.45
CA ILE A 30 -8.18 -6.55 9.30
C ILE A 30 -9.54 -5.94 9.66
N LYS A 31 -10.09 -6.26 10.85
CA LYS A 31 -11.35 -5.67 11.33
C LYS A 31 -11.27 -4.17 11.52
N GLN A 32 -10.16 -3.63 12.05
CA GLN A 32 -9.99 -2.18 12.17
C GLN A 32 -9.89 -1.49 10.81
N VAL A 33 -9.21 -2.11 9.85
CA VAL A 33 -9.08 -1.58 8.47
C VAL A 33 -10.42 -1.63 7.72
N GLN A 34 -11.22 -2.68 7.89
CA GLN A 34 -12.57 -2.77 7.31
C GLN A 34 -13.53 -1.74 7.92
N LYS A 35 -13.50 -1.57 9.25
CA LYS A 35 -14.36 -0.58 9.93
C LYS A 35 -14.07 0.86 9.48
N GLY A 36 -12.79 1.19 9.21
CA GLY A 36 -12.42 2.50 8.63
C GLY A 36 -12.81 2.68 7.16
N ARG A 37 -13.13 1.60 6.42
CA ARG A 37 -13.67 1.67 5.05
C ARG A 37 -15.18 1.88 5.06
N GLU A 38 -15.92 1.21 5.93
CA GLU A 38 -17.38 1.37 6.05
C GLU A 38 -17.81 2.78 6.47
N GLU A 39 -17.07 3.43 7.37
CA GLU A 39 -17.32 4.83 7.76
C GLU A 39 -17.06 5.84 6.63
N ARG A 40 -16.19 5.51 5.66
CA ARG A 40 -15.93 6.34 4.47
C ARG A 40 -16.95 6.14 3.35
N GLU A 41 -17.60 4.99 3.27
CA GLU A 41 -18.64 4.70 2.27
C GLU A 41 -20.02 5.20 2.71
N ALA A 42 -20.31 5.22 4.02
CA ALA A 42 -21.56 5.77 4.55
C ALA A 42 -21.69 7.30 4.40
N SER A 43 -20.57 8.04 4.25
CA SER A 43 -20.59 9.50 4.07
C SER A 43 -20.86 9.96 2.64
N ARG A 44 -20.95 9.05 1.65
CA ARG A 44 -21.09 9.41 0.22
C ARG A 44 -22.48 9.21 -0.36
N ILE A 45 -23.42 8.65 0.40
CA ILE A 45 -24.74 8.22 -0.12
C ILE A 45 -25.86 9.22 0.24
N SER A 46 -25.60 10.22 1.08
CA SER A 46 -26.62 11.17 1.54
C SER A 46 -26.35 12.60 1.08
N ASP A 47 -26.38 12.86 -0.24
CA ASP A 47 -26.79 14.18 -0.75
C ASP A 47 -27.10 14.08 -2.26
N GLY A 48 -28.33 13.68 -2.57
CA GLY A 48 -28.95 13.90 -3.86
C GLY A 48 -29.94 15.05 -3.74
N GLY A 49 -29.84 16.08 -4.58
CA GLY A 49 -30.88 17.11 -4.67
C GLY A 49 -30.49 18.45 -5.27
N ASP A 50 -30.36 18.47 -6.60
CA ASP A 50 -30.88 19.50 -7.50
C ASP A 50 -30.22 20.89 -7.70
N SER A 51 -30.20 21.23 -9.00
CA SER A 51 -30.17 22.56 -9.63
C SER A 51 -28.91 23.43 -9.53
N ALA A 52 -28.16 23.43 -10.65
CA ALA A 52 -27.32 24.57 -11.04
C ALA A 52 -28.18 25.84 -11.20
N PRO A 53 -27.64 27.04 -10.92
CA PRO A 53 -27.20 27.84 -12.05
C PRO A 53 -25.88 28.57 -11.85
N SER A 54 -25.15 28.64 -12.95
CA SER A 54 -24.04 29.54 -13.30
C SER A 54 -23.82 30.76 -12.41
N LYS A 55 -22.59 30.91 -11.90
CA LYS A 55 -21.88 32.19 -11.92
C LYS A 55 -20.37 32.00 -11.83
N SER A 56 -19.71 32.64 -12.80
CA SER A 56 -18.28 32.79 -12.94
C SER A 56 -17.69 33.46 -11.69
N SER A 57 -16.79 32.78 -11.01
CA SER A 57 -15.82 33.40 -10.11
C SER A 57 -14.44 32.92 -10.52
N SER A 58 -13.72 33.84 -11.16
CA SER A 58 -12.27 33.90 -11.27
C SER A 58 -11.55 33.12 -10.16
N GLY A 59 -10.87 32.04 -10.55
CA GLY A 59 -10.11 31.21 -9.64
C GLY A 59 -9.18 30.28 -10.41
N THR A 60 -8.00 30.80 -10.77
CA THR A 60 -6.74 30.07 -10.96
C THR A 60 -6.85 28.64 -11.47
N SER A 61 -7.20 28.48 -12.74
CA SER A 61 -7.01 27.23 -13.49
C SER A 61 -5.58 27.17 -14.01
N GLY A 62 -4.65 26.88 -13.09
CA GLY A 62 -3.30 26.42 -13.40
C GLY A 62 -3.13 25.09 -12.70
N GLY A 63 -3.59 24.02 -13.34
CA GLY A 63 -3.45 22.65 -12.85
C GLY A 63 -1.98 22.33 -12.62
N GLY A 64 -1.54 22.46 -11.37
CA GLY A 64 -0.23 22.00 -10.94
C GLY A 64 -0.21 20.49 -11.06
N SER A 65 0.34 19.99 -12.16
CA SER A 65 0.91 18.65 -12.20
C SER A 65 1.93 18.58 -11.08
N SER A 66 1.52 17.99 -9.96
CA SER A 66 2.40 17.58 -8.89
C SER A 66 3.31 16.51 -9.48
N THR A 67 4.40 16.93 -10.11
CA THR A 67 5.63 16.15 -10.18
C THR A 67 5.94 15.78 -8.74
N GLY A 68 5.50 14.58 -8.36
CA GLY A 68 5.28 14.18 -6.98
C GLY A 68 6.62 14.07 -6.28
N SER A 69 6.99 15.10 -5.52
CA SER A 69 8.17 15.05 -4.67
C SER A 69 8.01 13.90 -3.67
N PHE A 70 8.87 12.89 -3.76
CA PHE A 70 8.87 11.73 -2.88
C PHE A 70 10.30 11.46 -2.43
N GLY A 71 10.53 11.36 -1.13
CA GLY A 71 11.88 11.29 -0.58
C GLY A 71 12.75 12.52 -0.88
N GLY A 72 12.13 13.69 -1.10
CA GLY A 72 12.83 14.95 -1.42
C GLY A 72 13.28 15.09 -2.89
N ARG A 73 12.96 14.12 -3.75
CA ARG A 73 13.26 14.16 -5.18
C ARG A 73 12.00 14.28 -6.01
N THR A 74 12.13 15.01 -7.10
CA THR A 74 11.07 15.20 -8.07
C THR A 74 11.28 14.20 -9.20
N PHE A 75 10.28 13.36 -9.45
CA PHE A 75 10.32 12.38 -10.53
C PHE A 75 9.39 12.82 -11.67
N SER A 76 9.81 12.53 -12.89
CA SER A 76 8.97 12.61 -14.08
C SER A 76 7.91 11.51 -14.09
N LYS A 77 6.88 11.71 -14.90
CA LYS A 77 5.79 10.74 -15.08
C LYS A 77 6.31 9.36 -15.48
N ALA A 78 7.19 9.29 -16.47
CA ALA A 78 7.75 8.05 -16.98
C ALA A 78 8.59 7.32 -15.91
N GLU A 79 9.34 8.05 -15.10
CA GLU A 79 10.11 7.45 -14.00
C GLU A 79 9.20 6.83 -12.94
N ILE A 80 8.10 7.51 -12.62
CA ILE A 80 7.10 7.01 -11.66
C ILE A 80 6.43 5.74 -12.20
N GLU A 81 6.02 5.73 -13.46
CA GLU A 81 5.39 4.57 -14.10
C GLU A 81 6.33 3.35 -14.16
N LYS A 82 7.62 3.58 -14.43
CA LYS A 82 8.65 2.52 -14.38
C LYS A 82 8.81 1.95 -12.96
N MET A 83 8.92 2.81 -11.95
CA MET A 83 9.02 2.36 -10.56
C MET A 83 7.76 1.60 -10.10
N GLN A 84 6.57 2.03 -10.52
CA GLN A 84 5.31 1.32 -10.26
C GLN A 84 5.30 -0.06 -10.91
N SER A 85 5.69 -0.15 -12.18
CA SER A 85 5.74 -1.41 -12.93
C SER A 85 6.74 -2.38 -12.33
N TYR A 86 7.90 -1.88 -11.89
CA TYR A 86 8.89 -2.68 -11.20
C TYR A 86 8.34 -3.24 -9.87
N LEU A 87 7.76 -2.38 -9.03
CA LEU A 87 7.13 -2.81 -7.77
C LEU A 87 6.00 -3.83 -8.01
N PHE A 88 5.18 -3.62 -9.04
CA PHE A 88 4.11 -4.55 -9.40
C PHE A 88 4.65 -5.94 -9.75
N ASN A 89 5.67 -6.01 -10.61
CA ASN A 89 6.29 -7.28 -11.02
C ASN A 89 6.97 -7.99 -9.85
N MET A 90 7.75 -7.25 -9.05
CA MET A 90 8.41 -7.83 -7.88
C MET A 90 7.40 -8.29 -6.82
N GLY A 91 6.34 -7.53 -6.60
CA GLY A 91 5.22 -7.92 -5.74
C GLY A 91 4.55 -9.20 -6.22
N ALA A 92 4.32 -9.34 -7.53
CA ALA A 92 3.74 -10.55 -8.11
C ALA A 92 4.67 -11.77 -7.96
N MET A 93 5.98 -11.60 -8.22
CA MET A 93 6.98 -12.68 -8.06
C MET A 93 7.12 -13.12 -6.60
N ALA A 94 7.04 -12.17 -5.66
CA ALA A 94 7.10 -12.44 -4.23
C ALA A 94 5.75 -12.92 -3.65
N MET A 95 4.71 -13.09 -4.47
CA MET A 95 3.33 -13.39 -4.03
C MET A 95 2.81 -12.42 -2.95
N ASN A 96 3.23 -11.15 -3.02
CA ASN A 96 2.80 -10.11 -2.09
C ASN A 96 1.60 -9.34 -2.67
N GLU A 97 0.39 -9.78 -2.29
CA GLU A 97 -0.86 -9.16 -2.73
C GLU A 97 -1.00 -7.70 -2.31
N THR A 98 -0.38 -7.28 -1.20
CA THR A 98 -0.42 -5.89 -0.73
C THR A 98 0.26 -4.97 -1.75
N ILE A 99 1.43 -5.35 -2.26
CA ILE A 99 2.15 -4.57 -3.28
C ILE A 99 1.33 -4.52 -4.58
N VAL A 100 0.86 -5.69 -5.04
CA VAL A 100 0.12 -5.82 -6.30
C VAL A 100 -1.19 -5.03 -6.26
N SER A 101 -2.00 -5.19 -5.20
CA SER A 101 -3.27 -4.48 -5.04
C SER A 101 -3.07 -2.98 -4.80
N ALA A 102 -2.06 -2.57 -4.02
CA ALA A 102 -1.78 -1.17 -3.79
C ALA A 102 -1.42 -0.45 -5.10
N ILE A 103 -0.61 -1.08 -5.97
CA ILE A 103 -0.30 -0.53 -7.29
C ILE A 103 -1.52 -0.57 -8.21
N ARG A 104 -2.25 -1.69 -8.28
CA ARG A 104 -3.41 -1.82 -9.18
C ARG A 104 -4.55 -0.87 -8.84
N ASP A 105 -4.89 -0.75 -7.56
CA ASP A 105 -6.10 -0.06 -7.14
C ASP A 105 -5.87 1.44 -6.93
N THR A 106 -4.66 1.83 -6.48
CA THR A 106 -4.34 3.25 -6.15
C THR A 106 -2.90 3.64 -6.49
N GLY A 107 -2.19 2.84 -7.29
CA GLY A 107 -0.81 3.08 -7.70
C GLY A 107 -0.76 4.19 -8.74
N GLY A 108 -0.98 5.41 -8.27
CA GLY A 108 -0.67 6.62 -9.01
C GLY A 108 -1.24 6.68 -10.42
N ILE A 109 -2.50 7.06 -10.51
CA ILE A 109 -3.17 7.37 -11.77
C ILE A 109 -2.35 8.46 -12.50
N ASP A 110 -2.12 8.26 -13.80
CA ASP A 110 -1.38 9.16 -14.69
C ASP A 110 0.09 9.41 -14.31
N GLY A 111 0.77 8.42 -13.74
CA GLY A 111 2.20 8.48 -13.40
C GLY A 111 2.53 9.51 -12.32
N ARG A 112 1.63 9.66 -11.36
CA ARG A 112 1.84 10.46 -10.13
C ARG A 112 2.16 9.55 -8.95
N ILE A 113 2.89 10.05 -7.96
CA ILE A 113 3.09 9.29 -6.72
C ILE A 113 1.81 9.35 -5.88
N GLY A 114 1.00 8.31 -6.01
CA GLY A 114 -0.22 8.11 -5.23
C GLY A 114 0.01 7.37 -3.92
N THR A 115 -1.03 7.28 -3.09
CA THR A 115 -1.00 6.51 -1.83
C THR A 115 -0.66 5.04 -2.07
N GLY A 116 -1.11 4.46 -3.18
CA GLY A 116 -0.79 3.08 -3.55
C GLY A 116 0.69 2.85 -3.81
N PHE A 117 1.36 3.79 -4.47
CA PHE A 117 2.82 3.72 -4.66
C PHE A 117 3.54 3.74 -3.32
N LYS A 118 3.16 4.63 -2.40
CA LYS A 118 3.78 4.74 -1.07
C LYS A 118 3.57 3.46 -0.25
N THR A 119 2.37 2.89 -0.29
CA THR A 119 2.07 1.61 0.39
C THR A 119 2.90 0.48 -0.19
N ALA A 120 2.93 0.34 -1.51
CA ALA A 120 3.72 -0.68 -2.20
C ALA A 120 5.23 -0.54 -1.90
N TYR A 121 5.75 0.69 -1.92
CA TYR A 121 7.14 0.99 -1.60
C TYR A 121 7.50 0.62 -0.16
N ASN A 122 6.70 1.04 0.82
CA ASN A 122 6.94 0.73 2.23
C ASN A 122 6.87 -0.79 2.48
N GLU A 123 5.92 -1.46 1.83
CA GLU A 123 5.77 -2.90 1.93
C GLU A 123 6.96 -3.63 1.29
N ALA A 124 7.43 -3.18 0.14
CA ALA A 124 8.62 -3.71 -0.53
C ALA A 124 9.88 -3.58 0.33
N ILE A 125 10.03 -2.49 1.09
CA ILE A 125 11.10 -2.35 2.11
C ILE A 125 10.91 -3.34 3.26
N ARG A 126 9.69 -3.44 3.78
CA ARG A 126 9.37 -4.33 4.91
C ARG A 126 9.71 -5.79 4.61
N ILE A 127 9.51 -6.23 3.38
CA ILE A 127 9.79 -7.62 2.96
C ILE A 127 11.16 -7.81 2.28
N GLY A 128 11.97 -6.76 2.17
CA GLY A 128 13.33 -6.84 1.63
C GLY A 128 13.43 -6.99 0.11
N ILE A 129 12.41 -6.57 -0.64
CA ILE A 129 12.48 -6.49 -2.12
C ILE A 129 13.39 -5.33 -2.56
N ILE A 130 13.34 -4.21 -1.83
CA ILE A 130 14.18 -3.03 -2.01
C ILE A 130 14.57 -2.50 -0.62
N HIS A 131 15.66 -1.75 -0.51
CA HIS A 131 16.12 -1.16 0.75
C HIS A 131 15.96 0.36 0.77
N SER A 132 15.89 0.99 -0.40
CA SER A 132 15.78 2.45 -0.52
C SER A 132 15.04 2.90 -1.77
N LEU A 133 14.69 4.19 -1.80
CA LEU A 133 14.10 4.81 -2.99
C LEU A 133 15.12 4.88 -4.15
N ASP A 134 16.40 5.04 -3.84
CA ASP A 134 17.48 5.07 -4.83
C ASP A 134 17.67 3.73 -5.53
N GLU A 135 17.60 2.65 -4.75
CA GLU A 135 17.65 1.29 -5.29
C GLU A 135 16.44 1.02 -6.18
N LEU A 136 15.23 1.36 -5.72
CA LEU A 136 14.03 1.23 -6.54
C LEU A 136 14.17 2.00 -7.86
N TYR A 137 14.64 3.25 -7.80
CA TYR A 137 14.87 4.05 -9.00
C TYR A 137 15.91 3.40 -9.92
N SER A 138 17.06 2.98 -9.38
CA SER A 138 18.12 2.36 -10.18
C SER A 138 17.66 1.08 -10.86
N GLU A 139 16.99 0.18 -10.12
CA GLU A 139 16.48 -1.07 -10.67
C GLU A 139 15.36 -0.85 -11.70
N ALA A 140 14.45 0.09 -11.43
CA ALA A 140 13.39 0.45 -12.37
C ALA A 140 13.92 1.11 -13.66
N MET A 141 15.08 1.77 -13.62
CA MET A 141 15.68 2.40 -14.81
C MET A 141 16.55 1.45 -15.64
N LYS A 142 17.04 0.35 -15.06
CA LYS A 142 17.81 -0.68 -15.79
C LYS A 142 16.94 -1.48 -16.76
N HIS A 143 15.63 -1.52 -16.52
CA HIS A 143 14.63 -2.25 -17.29
C HIS A 143 13.66 -1.28 -18.00
#